data_AF-A0A524BGI6-F1
#
_entry.id   AF-A0A524BGI6-F1
#
_cell.length_a   1.000
_cell.length_b   1.000
_cell.length_c   1.000
_cell.angle_alpha   90.00
_cell.angle_beta   90.00
_cell.angle_gamma   90.00
#
_symmetry.space_group_name_H-M   'P 1'
#
loop_
_entity.id
_entity.type
_entity.pdbx_description
1 polymer ?
#
loop_
_entity_poly.entity_id
_entity_poly.type
_entity_poly.pdbx_seq_one_letter_code
_entity_poly.pdbx_strand_id
1 'polypeptide(L)' 'MRTIVDVALAQYDVVWAAGGHPHYVFPTSYDELLRITAGEAAEVGA' A
#
# COMPACT_ATOMS: atom_id res chain seq x y z
N MET A 1 12.69 -9.10 -3.19
CA MET A 1 11.81 -9.34 -2.02
C MET A 1 10.38 -9.36 -2.54
N ARG A 2 9.52 -10.25 -2.04
CA ARG A 2 8.09 -10.24 -2.41
C ARG A 2 7.35 -9.22 -1.54
N THR A 3 6.47 -8.43 -2.14
CA THR A 3 5.61 -7.45 -1.44
C THR A 3 4.16 -7.87 -1.61
N ILE A 4 3.42 -7.97 -0.51
CA ILE A 4 1.98 -8.21 -0.51
C ILE A 4 1.28 -6.92 -0.10
N VAL A 5 0.20 -6.57 -0.79
CA VAL A 5 -0.68 -5.44 -0.45
C VAL A 5 -2.07 -5.98 -0.17
N ASP A 6 -2.59 -5.67 1.02
CA ASP A 6 -3.91 -6.13 1.44
C ASP A 6 -5.02 -5.51 0.58
N VAL A 7 -5.89 -6.35 0.02
CA VAL A 7 -7.07 -5.91 -0.77
C VAL A 7 -8.03 -5.03 0.02
N ALA A 8 -8.02 -5.11 1.36
CA ALA A 8 -8.83 -4.25 2.21
C ALA A 8 -8.51 -2.75 2.00
N LEU A 9 -7.31 -2.40 1.54
CA LEU A 9 -6.94 -1.01 1.26
C LEU A 9 -7.67 -0.39 0.07
N ALA A 10 -8.22 -1.21 -0.85
CA ALA A 10 -8.91 -0.74 -2.05
C ALA A 10 -10.24 0.00 -1.77
N GLN A 11 -10.76 -0.08 -0.54
CA GLN A 11 -11.99 0.63 -0.14
C GLN A 11 -11.78 2.13 0.12
N TYR A 12 -10.53 2.61 0.12
CA TYR A 12 -10.18 4.00 0.40
C TYR A 12 -9.64 4.69 -0.85
N ASP A 13 -10.14 5.90 -1.14
CA ASP A 13 -9.63 6.72 -2.24
C ASP A 13 -8.16 7.10 -2.06
N VAL A 14 -7.72 7.26 -0.81
CA VAL A 14 -6.35 7.62 -0.42
C VAL A 14 -5.86 6.72 0.70
N VAL A 15 -4.64 6.21 0.55
CA VAL A 15 -3.87 5.50 1.58
C VAL A 15 -2.58 6.25 1.88
N TRP A 16 -2.03 6.06 3.09
CA TRP A 16 -0.81 6.75 3.54
C TRP A 16 0.32 5.75 3.74
N ALA A 17 1.39 5.89 2.96
CA ALA A 17 2.56 5.03 3.03
C ALA A 17 3.74 5.75 3.69
N ALA A 18 4.59 5.00 4.38
CA ALA A 18 5.78 5.53 5.04
C ALA A 18 6.79 6.09 4.02
N GLY A 19 7.32 7.29 4.29
CA GLY A 19 8.28 7.98 3.42
C GLY A 19 9.76 7.69 3.70
N GLY A 20 10.07 6.64 4.46
CA GLY A 20 11.46 6.28 4.82
C GLY A 20 12.06 7.04 6.00
N HIS A 21 11.27 7.84 6.72
CA HIS A 21 11.65 8.52 7.97
C HIS A 21 10.51 8.44 8.99
N PRO A 22 10.76 8.33 10.32
CA PRO A 22 9.71 8.13 11.33
C PRO A 22 8.62 9.22 11.36
N HIS A 23 8.90 10.39 10.80
CA HIS A 23 7.99 11.54 10.81
C HIS A 23 7.43 11.90 9.43
N TYR A 24 7.66 11.08 8.39
CA TYR A 24 7.19 11.36 7.03
C TYR A 24 6.33 10.23 6.47
N VAL A 25 5.20 10.63 5.89
CA VAL A 25 4.28 9.79 5.13
C VAL A 25 3.88 10.53 3.87
N PHE A 26 3.45 9.81 2.83
CA PHE A 26 2.92 10.40 1.62
C PHE A 26 1.57 9.78 1.26
N PRO A 27 0.64 10.58 0.71
CA PRO A 27 -0.63 10.07 0.20
C PRO A 27 -0.42 9.38 -1.14
N THR A 28 -1.11 8.28 -1.36
CA THR A 28 -1.14 7.55 -2.63
C THR A 28 -2.48 6.83 -2.79
N SER A 29 -2.76 6.27 -3.96
CA SER A 29 -3.92 5.37 -4.16
C SER A 29 -3.50 3.91 -3.99
N TYR A 30 -4.48 3.02 -3.81
CA TYR A 30 -4.25 1.58 -3.81
C TYR A 30 -3.53 1.10 -5.09
N ASP A 31 -4.01 1.54 -6.25
CA ASP A 31 -3.42 1.17 -7.55
C ASP A 31 -1.99 1.67 -7.72
N GLU A 32 -1.70 2.88 -7.23
CA GLU A 32 -0.35 3.43 -7.27
C GLU A 32 0.57 2.71 -6.30
N LEU A 33 0.09 2.38 -5.10
CA LEU A 33 0.85 1.58 -4.13
C LEU A 33 1.25 0.21 -4.71
N LEU A 34 0.33 -0.47 -5.40
CA LEU A 34 0.64 -1.72 -6.11
C LEU A 34 1.71 -1.50 -7.19
N ARG A 35 1.56 -0.45 -8.01
CA ARG A 35 2.49 -0.14 -9.11
C ARG A 35 3.91 0.12 -8.62
N ILE A 36 4.07 1.00 -7.63
CA ILE A 36 5.40 1.42 -7.17
C ILE A 36 6.13 0.34 -6.37
N THR A 37 5.38 -0.57 -5.75
CA THR A 37 5.96 -1.68 -4.97
C THR A 37 6.16 -2.95 -5.81
N ALA A 38 5.64 -2.99 -7.04
CA ALA A 38 5.40 -4.23 -7.79
C ALA A 38 4.70 -5.28 -6.91
N GLY A 39 3.71 -4.82 -6.13
CA GLY A 39 3.03 -5.61 -5.11
C GLY A 39 2.02 -6.60 -5.68
N GLU A 40 1.86 -7.71 -4.98
CA GLU A 40 0.80 -8.69 -5.22
C GLU A 40 -0.38 -8.41 -4.29
N ALA A 41 -1.58 -8.27 -4.87
CA ALA A 41 -2.80 -8.09 -4.11
C ALA A 41 -3.24 -9.42 -3.47
N ALA A 42 -3.48 -9.43 -2.15
CA ALA A 42 -3.99 -10.62 -1.46
C ALA A 42 -4.84 -10.23 -0.24
N GLU A 43 -5.71 -11.13 0.20
CA GLU A 43 -6.33 -11.04 1.53
C GLU A 43 -5.31 -11.45 2.60
N VAL A 44 -5.17 -10.63 3.65
CA VAL A 44 -4.26 -10.90 4.77
C VAL A 44 -5.06 -10.95 6.08
N GLY A 45 -4.81 -11.96 6.91
CA GLY A 45 -5.38 -12.02 8.26
C GLY A 45 -6.76 -12.67 8.41
N ALA A 46 -7.14 -13.57 7.49
CA ALA A 46 -8.24 -14.51 7.67
C ALA A 46 -7.91 -15.60 8.71
#